data_AF-A0A6V6ZDX7-F1
#
_entry.id   AF-A0A6V6ZDX7-F1
#
_cell.length_a   1.000
_cell.length_b   1.000
_cell.length_c   1.000
_cell.angle_alpha   90.00
_cell.angle_beta   90.00
_cell.angle_gamma   90.00
#
_symmetry.space_group_name_H-M   'P 1'
#
loop_
_entity.id
_entity.type
_entity.pdbx_description
1 polymer ?
#
loop_
_entity_poly.entity_id
_entity_poly.type
_entity_poly.pdbx_seq_one_letter_code
_entity_poly.pdbx_strand_id
1 'polypeptide(L)'
;MNAIDYFKLQSKNLHRDFKTQTPLIDKTIGSFQYEYTPKYFQIYDIISDFDIDEENFTLMNAQHVIANIAGFDKWSTLIKVSASELELAKLLFEHQDKIDLMSWNLYIANAQSMNEEELDAEIQVEIFKQVVVEDNIFDMEIDSYLIKDDY
;
A
#
# COMPACT_ATOMS: atom_id res chain seq x y z
N MET A 1 -3.37 -2.67 -17.34
CA MET A 1 -2.53 -1.51 -17.00
C MET A 1 -1.19 -2.05 -16.55
N ASN A 2 -0.04 -1.49 -16.97
CA ASN A 2 1.24 -1.95 -16.41
C ASN A 2 1.32 -1.53 -14.93
N ALA A 3 2.13 -2.24 -14.13
CA ALA A 3 2.20 -2.00 -12.67
C ALA A 3 2.66 -0.57 -12.32
N ILE A 4 3.53 0.06 -13.12
CA ILE A 4 3.91 1.47 -12.89
C ILE A 4 2.71 2.42 -13.03
N ASP A 5 1.89 2.22 -14.06
CA ASP A 5 0.71 3.05 -14.30
C ASP A 5 -0.34 2.84 -13.22
N TYR A 6 -0.38 1.65 -12.60
CA TYR A 6 -1.14 1.39 -11.37
C TYR A 6 -0.69 2.30 -10.24
N PHE A 7 0.59 2.30 -9.88
CA PHE A 7 1.07 3.14 -8.77
C PHE A 7 0.93 4.64 -9.05
N LYS A 8 1.07 5.07 -10.32
CA LYS A 8 0.77 6.46 -10.71
C LYS A 8 -0.70 6.79 -10.50
N LEU A 9 -1.62 5.87 -10.80
CA LEU A 9 -3.04 6.05 -10.57
C LEU A 9 -3.33 6.13 -9.05
N GLN A 10 -2.76 5.23 -8.25
CA GLN A 10 -2.93 5.27 -6.80
C GLN A 10 -2.42 6.57 -6.18
N SER A 11 -1.27 7.06 -6.64
CA SER A 11 -0.73 8.37 -6.19
C SER A 11 -1.69 9.53 -6.49
N LYS A 12 -2.35 9.49 -7.66
CA LYS A 12 -3.36 10.50 -8.04
C LYS A 12 -4.64 10.36 -7.24
N ASN A 13 -5.05 9.14 -6.91
CA ASN A 13 -6.23 8.87 -6.09
C ASN A 13 -6.03 9.33 -4.65
N LEU A 14 -4.89 9.00 -4.03
CA LEU A 14 -4.54 9.48 -2.70
C LEU A 14 -4.51 11.01 -2.63
N HIS A 15 -3.84 11.65 -3.59
CA HIS A 15 -3.84 13.11 -3.66
C HIS A 15 -5.23 13.71 -3.92
N ARG A 16 -6.13 12.98 -4.60
CA ARG A 16 -7.53 13.42 -4.77
C ARG A 16 -8.29 13.38 -3.45
N ASP A 17 -8.07 12.35 -2.65
CA ASP A 17 -8.70 12.22 -1.33
C ASP A 17 -8.23 13.31 -0.37
N PHE A 18 -6.93 13.61 -0.33
CA PHE A 18 -6.41 14.74 0.46
C PHE A 18 -7.03 16.09 0.04
N LYS A 19 -7.34 16.28 -1.25
CA LYS A 19 -8.01 17.50 -1.72
C LYS A 19 -9.45 17.66 -1.26
N THR A 20 -10.05 16.65 -0.63
CA THR A 20 -11.37 16.77 -0.01
C THR A 20 -11.34 17.46 1.34
N GLN A 21 -10.14 17.84 1.83
CA GLN A 21 -9.96 18.49 3.13
C GLN A 21 -10.89 19.70 3.30
N THR A 22 -11.58 19.72 4.44
CA THR A 22 -12.37 20.85 4.91
C THR A 22 -11.95 21.24 6.33
N PRO A 23 -11.85 22.54 6.66
CA PRO A 23 -11.40 22.95 7.99
C PRO A 23 -12.29 22.38 9.09
N LEU A 24 -11.70 21.74 10.10
CA LEU A 24 -12.40 21.31 11.31
C LEU A 24 -12.96 22.54 12.04
N ILE A 25 -14.29 22.64 12.12
CA ILE A 25 -14.98 23.74 12.81
C ILE A 25 -14.80 23.62 14.33
N ASP A 26 -14.68 22.39 14.85
CA ASP A 26 -14.49 22.10 16.26
C ASP A 26 -13.16 21.35 16.48
N LYS A 27 -12.21 21.97 17.20
CA LYS A 27 -10.85 21.45 17.42
C LYS A 27 -10.80 20.28 18.41
N THR A 28 -11.90 19.57 18.60
CA THR A 28 -12.06 18.54 19.62
C THR A 28 -11.79 17.13 19.13
N ILE A 29 -11.62 16.91 17.81
CA ILE A 29 -11.39 15.59 17.23
C ILE A 29 -9.89 15.39 16.94
N GLY A 30 -9.13 15.03 17.98
CA GLY A 30 -7.77 14.53 17.84
C GLY A 30 -6.73 15.54 17.34
N SER A 31 -5.62 15.02 16.81
CA SER A 31 -4.48 15.77 16.29
C SER A 31 -4.63 16.22 14.83
N PHE A 32 -5.75 15.88 14.17
CA PHE A 32 -5.99 16.19 12.75
C PHE A 32 -6.43 17.64 12.56
N GLN A 33 -6.02 18.24 11.45
CA GLN A 33 -6.32 19.64 11.13
C GLN A 33 -7.58 19.79 10.26
N TYR A 34 -7.93 18.74 9.51
CA TYR A 34 -9.04 18.75 8.56
C TYR A 34 -9.96 17.53 8.71
N GLU A 35 -11.20 17.71 8.24
CA GLU A 35 -12.09 16.59 7.90
C GLU A 35 -11.94 16.22 6.43
N TYR A 36 -12.01 14.93 6.12
CA TYR A 36 -11.88 14.39 4.78
C TYR A 36 -13.12 13.58 4.40
N THR A 37 -13.47 13.59 3.10
CA THR A 37 -14.46 12.67 2.53
C THR A 37 -13.76 11.77 1.50
N PRO A 38 -12.87 10.86 1.94
CA PRO A 38 -12.06 10.06 1.04
C PRO A 38 -12.90 9.05 0.28
N LYS A 39 -12.46 8.70 -0.93
CA LYS A 39 -13.08 7.67 -1.75
C LYS A 39 -12.21 6.41 -1.89
N TYR A 40 -10.89 6.55 -1.82
CA TYR A 40 -9.96 5.48 -2.17
C TYR A 40 -9.12 5.02 -0.98
N PHE A 41 -8.79 5.91 -0.05
CA PHE A 41 -7.85 5.62 1.04
C PHE A 41 -8.36 6.00 2.43
N GLN A 42 -7.98 5.21 3.43
CA GLN A 42 -8.13 5.56 4.85
C GLN A 42 -7.14 6.68 5.20
N ILE A 43 -7.56 7.93 4.95
CA ILE A 43 -6.67 9.10 5.06
C ILE A 43 -6.14 9.32 6.47
N TYR A 44 -6.96 9.07 7.49
CA TYR A 44 -6.55 9.27 8.89
C TYR A 44 -5.42 8.33 9.30
N ASP A 45 -5.49 7.07 8.89
CA ASP A 45 -4.45 6.07 9.14
C ASP A 45 -3.16 6.48 8.41
N ILE A 46 -3.27 6.89 7.14
CA ILE A 46 -2.13 7.39 6.35
C ILE A 46 -1.49 8.62 7.00
N ILE A 47 -2.27 9.57 7.50
CA ILE A 47 -1.72 10.76 8.15
C ILE A 47 -0.95 10.37 9.41
N SER A 48 -1.52 9.49 10.23
CA SER A 48 -0.91 9.01 11.46
C SER A 48 0.38 8.21 11.20
N ASP A 49 0.33 7.25 10.29
CA ASP A 49 1.42 6.29 10.09
C ASP A 49 2.61 6.88 9.32
N PHE A 50 2.37 7.90 8.50
CA PHE A 50 3.39 8.56 7.69
C PHE A 50 3.75 9.98 8.14
N ASP A 51 3.23 10.43 9.30
CA ASP A 51 3.49 11.76 9.89
C ASP A 51 3.30 12.90 8.87
N ILE A 52 2.12 12.94 8.25
CA ILE A 52 1.83 13.81 7.12
C ILE A 52 1.52 15.24 7.56
N ASP A 53 2.22 16.21 6.96
CA ASP A 53 1.81 17.62 6.98
C ASP A 53 0.60 17.85 6.05
N GLU A 54 -0.59 17.89 6.67
CA GLU A 54 -1.87 18.08 5.98
C GLU A 54 -1.96 19.42 5.20
N GLU A 55 -1.26 20.48 5.62
CA GLU A 55 -1.34 21.79 4.95
C GLU A 55 -0.56 21.81 3.62
N ASN A 56 0.49 20.98 3.52
CA ASN A 56 1.43 20.99 2.39
C ASN A 56 1.49 19.67 1.62
N PHE A 57 0.39 18.91 1.59
CA PHE A 57 0.36 17.62 0.90
C PHE A 57 0.28 17.76 -0.63
N THR A 58 1.39 17.47 -1.32
CA THR A 58 1.47 17.52 -2.79
C THR A 58 1.32 16.14 -3.46
N LEU A 59 1.18 16.12 -4.78
CA LEU A 59 1.25 14.86 -5.55
C LEU A 59 2.57 14.11 -5.35
N MET A 60 3.68 14.82 -5.13
CA MET A 60 4.96 14.19 -4.86
C MET A 60 4.95 13.48 -3.50
N ASN A 61 4.36 14.10 -2.47
CA ASN A 61 4.15 13.45 -1.17
C ASN A 61 3.32 12.17 -1.35
N ALA A 62 2.21 12.24 -2.09
CA ALA A 62 1.39 11.07 -2.38
C ALA A 62 2.18 9.95 -3.08
N GLN A 63 3.04 10.28 -4.04
CA GLN A 63 3.92 9.29 -4.68
C GLN A 63 4.87 8.60 -3.70
N HIS A 64 5.43 9.35 -2.74
CA HIS A 64 6.29 8.77 -1.72
C HIS A 64 5.52 7.88 -0.74
N VAL A 65 4.33 8.30 -0.31
CA VAL A 65 3.46 7.47 0.54
C VAL A 65 3.08 6.17 -0.15
N ILE A 66 2.66 6.22 -1.41
CA ILE A 66 2.32 5.01 -2.18
C ILE A 66 3.54 4.08 -2.32
N ALA A 67 4.74 4.63 -2.49
CA ALA A 67 5.96 3.82 -2.52
C ALA A 67 6.21 3.14 -1.17
N ASN A 68 6.04 3.85 -0.05
CA ASN A 68 6.21 3.29 1.29
C ASN A 68 5.21 2.16 1.57
N ILE A 69 3.92 2.35 1.25
CA ILE A 69 2.90 1.30 1.38
C ILE A 69 3.25 0.08 0.52
N ALA A 70 3.80 0.30 -0.68
CA ALA A 70 4.27 -0.77 -1.56
C ALA A 70 5.60 -1.41 -1.12
N GLY A 71 6.19 -1.01 0.02
CA GLY A 71 7.41 -1.58 0.57
C GLY A 71 8.72 -0.91 0.14
N PHE A 72 8.68 0.29 -0.43
CA PHE A 72 9.86 1.01 -0.92
C PHE A 72 10.07 2.34 -0.19
N ASP A 73 11.32 2.71 0.04
CA ASP A 73 11.70 3.95 0.75
C ASP A 73 11.25 5.24 0.03
N LYS A 74 11.15 5.21 -1.31
CA LYS A 74 10.74 6.36 -2.11
C LYS A 74 10.28 5.97 -3.51
N TRP A 75 9.48 6.86 -4.10
CA TRP A 75 8.97 6.72 -5.47
C TRP A 75 10.05 6.43 -6.51
N SER A 76 11.22 7.09 -6.41
CA SER A 76 12.30 6.93 -7.37
C SER A 76 12.99 5.57 -7.31
N THR A 77 12.84 4.82 -6.21
CA THR A 77 13.26 3.43 -6.07
C THR A 77 12.21 2.52 -6.72
N LEU A 78 10.94 2.69 -6.35
CA LEU A 78 9.81 1.91 -6.90
C LEU A 78 9.80 1.90 -8.44
N ILE A 79 9.97 3.04 -9.11
CA ILE A 79 9.87 3.10 -10.58
C ILE A 79 11.07 2.50 -11.33
N LYS A 80 12.11 2.04 -10.63
CA LYS A 80 13.33 1.50 -11.22
C LYS A 80 13.47 -0.02 -11.07
N VAL A 81 12.63 -0.65 -10.26
CA VAL A 81 12.69 -2.10 -10.05
C VAL A 81 12.18 -2.84 -11.28
N SER A 82 12.45 -4.15 -11.33
CA SER A 82 12.05 -5.00 -12.44
C SER A 82 10.51 -5.08 -12.58
N ALA A 83 10.04 -5.55 -13.74
CA ALA A 83 8.62 -5.74 -13.97
C ALA A 83 7.99 -6.72 -12.96
N SER A 84 8.73 -7.77 -12.59
CA SER A 84 8.30 -8.81 -11.64
C SER A 84 8.24 -8.27 -10.21
N GLU A 85 9.23 -7.46 -9.79
CA GLU A 85 9.20 -6.76 -8.50
C GLU A 85 8.03 -5.76 -8.42
N LEU A 86 7.75 -5.05 -9.50
CA LEU A 86 6.59 -4.15 -9.57
C LEU A 86 5.25 -4.89 -9.49
N GLU A 87 5.15 -6.06 -10.11
CA GLU A 87 3.94 -6.88 -10.06
C GLU A 87 3.74 -7.46 -8.65
N LEU A 88 4.80 -7.96 -8.01
CA LEU A 88 4.75 -8.42 -6.63
C LEU A 88 4.33 -7.30 -5.68
N ALA A 89 4.94 -6.12 -5.82
CA ALA A 89 4.58 -4.95 -5.02
C ALA A 89 3.11 -4.56 -5.22
N LYS A 90 2.59 -4.67 -6.44
CA LYS A 90 1.18 -4.38 -6.74
C LYS A 90 0.26 -5.39 -6.05
N LEU A 91 0.59 -6.68 -6.10
CA LEU A 91 -0.19 -7.73 -5.41
C LEU A 91 -0.22 -7.50 -3.90
N LEU A 92 0.93 -7.22 -3.28
CA LEU A 92 1.03 -6.89 -1.86
C LEU A 92 0.19 -5.65 -1.50
N PHE A 93 0.22 -4.61 -2.35
CA PHE A 93 -0.55 -3.40 -2.13
C PHE A 93 -2.07 -3.64 -2.21
N GLU A 94 -2.53 -4.41 -3.20
CA GLU A 94 -3.96 -4.73 -3.41
C GLU A 94 -4.54 -5.65 -2.33
N HIS A 95 -3.69 -6.46 -1.71
CA HIS A 95 -4.07 -7.49 -0.73
C HIS A 95 -3.49 -7.23 0.67
N GLN A 96 -3.21 -5.97 0.99
CA GLN A 96 -2.67 -5.58 2.30
C GLN A 96 -3.59 -5.96 3.48
N ASP A 97 -4.88 -6.16 3.24
CA ASP A 97 -5.87 -6.66 4.21
C ASP A 97 -5.74 -8.16 4.49
N LYS A 98 -5.03 -8.90 3.64
CA LYS A 98 -4.82 -10.35 3.79
C LYS A 98 -3.48 -10.69 4.39
N ILE A 99 -2.45 -9.92 4.02
CA ILE A 99 -1.08 -10.12 4.48
C ILE A 99 -0.28 -8.82 4.43
N ASP A 100 0.36 -8.49 5.54
CA ASP A 100 1.30 -7.38 5.59
C ASP A 100 2.67 -7.79 4.99
N LEU A 101 3.47 -6.79 4.64
CA LEU A 101 4.78 -6.98 4.01
C LEU A 101 5.76 -7.77 4.88
N MET A 102 5.75 -7.58 6.21
CA MET A 102 6.64 -8.27 7.12
C MET A 102 6.30 -9.76 7.19
N SER A 103 5.01 -10.08 7.31
CA SER A 103 4.47 -11.43 7.30
C SER A 103 4.75 -12.14 5.97
N TRP A 104 4.61 -11.44 4.84
CA TRP A 104 4.99 -11.98 3.52
C TRP A 104 6.49 -12.29 3.44
N ASN A 105 7.34 -11.35 3.84
CA ASN A 105 8.79 -11.55 3.83
C ASN A 105 9.22 -12.73 4.71
N LEU A 106 8.58 -12.91 5.87
CA LEU A 106 8.83 -14.05 6.75
C LEU A 106 8.38 -15.37 6.12
N TYR A 107 7.21 -15.39 5.47
CA TYR A 107 6.71 -16.56 4.75
C TYR A 107 7.68 -17.01 3.65
N ILE A 108 8.15 -16.07 2.82
CA ILE A 108 9.12 -16.35 1.76
C ILE A 108 10.47 -16.77 2.33
N ALA A 109 10.98 -16.12 3.38
CA ALA A 109 12.24 -16.50 4.00
C ALA A 109 12.20 -17.93 4.57
N ASN A 110 11.09 -18.31 5.21
CA ASN A 110 10.88 -19.68 5.70
C ASN A 110 10.82 -20.67 4.54
N ALA A 111 10.07 -20.37 3.48
CA ALA A 111 10.00 -21.22 2.29
C ALA A 111 11.38 -21.36 1.61
N GLN A 112 12.14 -20.27 1.48
CA GLN A 112 13.52 -20.29 0.96
C GLN A 112 14.43 -21.15 1.83
N SER A 113 14.33 -21.09 3.16
CA SER A 113 15.16 -21.92 4.05
C SER A 113 14.92 -23.42 3.92
N MET A 114 13.75 -23.82 3.42
CA MET A 114 13.34 -25.21 3.22
C MET A 114 13.62 -25.73 1.81
N ASN A 115 13.97 -24.85 0.88
CA ASN A 115 14.23 -25.16 -0.53
C ASN A 115 15.69 -24.83 -0.89
N GLU A 116 16.23 -25.44 -1.94
CA GLU A 116 17.58 -25.14 -2.44
C GLU A 116 17.60 -23.98 -3.45
N GLU A 117 16.42 -23.53 -3.89
CA GLU A 117 16.26 -22.50 -4.92
C GLU A 117 15.95 -21.12 -4.33
N GLU A 118 16.53 -20.09 -4.94
CA GLU A 118 16.20 -18.70 -4.63
C GLU A 118 14.79 -18.39 -5.13
N LEU A 119 13.88 -18.06 -4.21
CA LEU A 119 12.55 -17.54 -4.56
C LEU A 119 12.65 -16.07 -4.98
N ASP A 120 13.03 -15.83 -6.22
CA ASP A 120 13.07 -14.50 -6.82
C ASP A 120 11.67 -13.87 -6.98
N ALA A 121 11.60 -12.64 -7.49
CA ALA A 121 10.34 -11.92 -7.63
C ALA A 121 9.35 -12.61 -8.60
N GLU A 122 9.82 -13.29 -9.64
CA GLU A 122 8.95 -14.00 -10.59
C GLU A 122 8.27 -15.19 -9.90
N ILE A 123 9.05 -15.98 -9.16
CA ILE A 123 8.53 -17.11 -8.40
C ILE A 123 7.59 -16.62 -7.28
N GLN A 124 7.98 -15.55 -6.58
CA GLN A 124 7.14 -14.96 -5.54
C GLN A 124 5.78 -14.48 -6.05
N VAL A 125 5.70 -13.92 -7.26
CA VAL A 125 4.41 -13.54 -7.88
C VAL A 125 3.48 -14.74 -8.02
N GLU A 126 4.01 -15.87 -8.50
CA GLU A 126 3.21 -17.09 -8.67
C GLU A 126 2.81 -17.70 -7.33
N ILE A 127 3.73 -17.73 -6.35
CA ILE A 127 3.41 -18.16 -4.99
C ILE A 127 2.32 -17.26 -4.40
N PHE A 128 2.43 -15.93 -4.52
CA PHE A 128 1.46 -14.99 -3.95
C PHE A 128 0.06 -15.22 -4.51
N LYS A 129 -0.05 -15.37 -5.84
CA LYS A 129 -1.34 -15.68 -6.48
C LYS A 129 -1.93 -16.97 -5.94
N GLN A 130 -1.15 -18.03 -5.82
CA GLN A 130 -1.65 -19.30 -5.29
C GLN A 130 -2.09 -19.15 -3.83
N VAL A 131 -1.21 -18.67 -2.95
CA VAL A 131 -1.41 -18.81 -1.51
C VAL A 131 -2.26 -17.70 -0.88
N VAL A 132 -2.19 -16.47 -1.42
CA VAL A 132 -2.95 -15.31 -0.90
C VAL A 132 -4.26 -15.11 -1.67
N VAL A 133 -4.23 -15.29 -3.00
CA VAL A 133 -5.39 -14.98 -3.84
C VAL A 133 -6.31 -16.19 -3.98
N GLU A 134 -5.78 -17.33 -4.41
CA GLU A 134 -6.57 -18.54 -4.69
C GLU A 134 -6.91 -19.33 -3.42
N ASP A 135 -5.90 -19.76 -2.67
CA ASP A 135 -6.07 -20.63 -1.50
C ASP A 135 -6.47 -19.83 -0.25
N ASN A 136 -6.16 -18.53 -0.22
CA ASN A 136 -6.44 -17.60 0.88
C ASN A 136 -6.02 -18.19 2.25
N ILE A 137 -4.80 -18.69 2.33
CA ILE A 137 -4.33 -19.46 3.51
C ILE A 137 -4.04 -18.58 4.73
N PHE A 138 -4.00 -17.26 4.55
CA PHE A 138 -3.80 -16.30 5.63
C PHE A 138 -5.15 -15.87 6.19
N ASP A 139 -5.36 -16.16 7.47
CA ASP A 139 -6.52 -15.73 8.26
C ASP A 139 -6.04 -14.70 9.28
N MET A 140 -5.68 -13.51 8.79
CA MET A 140 -5.19 -12.40 9.59
C MET A 140 -6.16 -11.24 9.48
N GLU A 141 -6.47 -10.59 10.60
CA GLU A 141 -7.19 -9.32 10.62
C GLU A 141 -6.15 -8.19 10.50
N ILE A 142 -6.03 -7.63 9.29
CA ILE A 142 -5.06 -6.56 8.99
C ILE A 142 -5.82 -5.37 8.43
N ASP A 143 -5.56 -4.20 9.02
CA ASP A 143 -6.13 -2.95 8.54
C ASP A 143 -5.56 -2.59 7.16
N SER A 144 -6.45 -2.12 6.29
CA SER A 144 -6.10 -1.72 4.92
C SER A 144 -6.13 -0.22 4.79
N TYR A 145 -5.08 0.37 4.24
CA TYR A 145 -5.12 1.76 3.78
C TYR A 145 -6.09 1.96 2.61
N LEU A 146 -6.48 0.90 1.90
CA LEU A 146 -7.46 0.98 0.82
C LEU A 146 -8.87 0.92 1.41
N ILE A 147 -9.71 1.88 1.01
CA ILE A 147 -11.16 1.78 1.22
C ILE A 147 -11.66 0.74 0.20
N LYS A 148 -12.05 -0.43 0.70
CA LYS A 148 -12.80 -1.40 -0.09
C LYS A 148 -14.27 -1.01 0.02
N ASP A 149 -14.92 -0.79 -1.12
CA ASP A 149 -16.38 -0.66 -1.14
C ASP A 149 -16.94 -2.00 -0.62
N ASP A 150 -17.52 -1.99 0.58
CA ASP A 150 -18.40 -3.07 1.03
C ASP A 150 -19.62 -3.07 0.09
N TYR A 151 -19.65 -4.00 -0.86
CA TYR A 151 -20.82 -4.26 -1.71
C TYR A 151 -21.76 -5.26 -1.06
#